data_AF-A0A8T4PKE5-F1
#
_entry.id   AF-A0A8T4PKE5-F1
#
_cell.length_a   1.000
_cell.length_b   1.000
_cell.length_c   1.000
_cell.angle_alpha   90.00
_cell.angle_beta   90.00
_cell.angle_gamma   90.00
#
_symmetry.space_group_name_H-M   'P 1'
#
loop_
_entity.id
_entity.type
_entity.pdbx_description
1 polymer ?
#
loop_
_entity_poly.entity_id
_entity_poly.type
_entity_poly.pdbx_seq_one_letter_code
_entity_poly.pdbx_strand_id
1 'polypeptide(L)'
;MQNIKILNKKEIKAILELIKNQWGASADMTYAFLKTDKGKIYVVNSDISRLELGKLRINSIGLYFAEIRDEGIRLSIEGSQI
;
A
#
# COMPACT_ATOMS: atom_id res chain seq x y z
N MET A 1 -3.90 -18.44 -2.75
CA MET A 1 -2.91 -17.41 -2.38
C MET A 1 -3.26 -16.14 -3.15
N GLN A 2 -3.28 -14.97 -2.50
CA GLN A 2 -3.44 -13.72 -3.26
C GLN A 2 -2.10 -13.41 -3.92
N ASN A 3 -2.10 -13.07 -5.21
CA ASN A 3 -0.89 -12.59 -5.86
C ASN A 3 -0.61 -11.18 -5.31
N ILE A 4 0.60 -10.97 -4.82
CA ILE A 4 1.02 -9.73 -4.17
C ILE A 4 2.23 -9.19 -4.90
N LYS A 5 2.14 -7.93 -5.30
CA LYS A 5 3.22 -7.20 -5.96
C LYS A 5 3.82 -6.17 -5.00
N ILE A 6 5.14 -6.17 -4.84
CA ILE A 6 5.86 -5.03 -4.27
C ILE A 6 5.82 -3.89 -5.29
N LEU A 7 5.32 -2.73 -4.87
CA LEU A 7 5.30 -1.53 -5.71
C LEU A 7 6.66 -0.84 -5.74
N ASN A 8 7.02 -0.33 -6.90
CA ASN A 8 8.23 0.49 -7.04
C ASN A 8 7.97 1.96 -6.66
N LYS A 9 9.03 2.77 -6.60
CA LYS A 9 8.94 4.20 -6.23
C LYS A 9 7.98 5.01 -7.10
N LYS A 10 7.88 4.72 -8.41
CA LYS A 10 6.99 5.42 -9.34
C LYS A 10 5.53 5.11 -9.04
N GLU A 11 5.22 3.83 -8.77
CA GLU A 11 3.88 3.38 -8.40
C GLU A 11 3.45 3.94 -7.04
N ILE A 12 4.36 3.95 -6.06
CA ILE A 12 4.12 4.56 -4.74
C ILE A 12 3.82 6.06 -4.90
N LYS A 13 4.63 6.78 -5.68
CA LYS A 13 4.42 8.20 -5.92
C LYS A 13 3.04 8.49 -6.53
N ALA A 14 2.60 7.68 -7.49
CA ALA A 14 1.26 7.82 -8.07
C ALA A 14 0.15 7.64 -7.02
N ILE A 15 0.29 6.69 -6.10
CA ILE A 15 -0.65 6.49 -4.98
C ILE A 15 -0.69 7.70 -4.05
N LEU A 16 0.48 8.23 -3.67
CA LEU A 16 0.58 9.41 -2.81
C LEU A 16 0.02 10.67 -3.50
N GLU A 17 0.19 10.80 -4.82
CA GLU A 17 -0.45 11.86 -5.60
C GLU A 17 -1.97 11.75 -5.61
N LEU A 18 -2.53 10.54 -5.70
CA LEU A 18 -3.99 10.34 -5.57
C LEU A 18 -4.50 10.82 -4.20
N ILE A 19 -3.80 10.46 -3.12
CA ILE A 19 -4.15 10.90 -1.76
C ILE A 19 -4.06 12.43 -1.65
N LYS A 20 -2.99 13.02 -2.17
CA LYS A 20 -2.80 14.47 -2.18
C LYS A 20 -3.89 15.19 -2.98
N ASN A 21 -4.28 14.66 -4.13
CA ASN A 21 -5.32 15.27 -4.97
C ASN A 21 -6.71 15.17 -4.32
N GLN A 22 -6.99 14.07 -3.62
CA GLN A 22 -8.30 13.82 -3.03
C GLN A 22 -8.50 14.52 -1.67
N TRP A 23 -7.47 14.59 -0.84
CA TRP A 23 -7.58 15.15 0.52
C TRP A 23 -6.62 16.30 0.84
N GLY A 24 -5.73 16.68 -0.07
CA GLY A 24 -4.69 17.69 0.20
C GLY A 24 -3.60 17.20 1.17
N ALA A 25 -3.62 15.94 1.56
CA ALA A 25 -2.70 15.36 2.52
C ALA A 25 -1.40 14.87 1.86
N SER A 26 -0.28 15.08 2.53
CA SER A 26 1.01 14.52 2.16
C SER A 26 1.51 13.61 3.28
N ALA A 27 1.72 12.34 2.96
CA ALA A 27 2.36 11.40 3.87
C ALA A 27 3.81 11.19 3.45
N ASP A 28 4.75 11.44 4.37
CA ASP A 28 6.14 11.04 4.20
C ASP A 28 6.34 9.72 4.96
N MET A 29 6.51 8.64 4.20
CA MET A 29 6.50 7.29 4.74
C MET A 29 7.64 6.46 4.13
N THR A 30 8.50 5.93 5.00
CA THR A 30 9.58 5.02 4.61
C THR A 30 9.12 3.56 4.75
N TYR A 31 8.05 3.21 4.04
CA TYR A 31 7.48 1.86 4.03
C TYR A 31 7.48 1.27 2.62
N ALA A 32 7.51 -0.06 2.54
CA ALA A 32 7.24 -0.77 1.30
C ALA A 32 5.72 -0.91 1.12
N PHE A 33 5.25 -0.69 -0.11
CA PHE A 33 3.84 -0.81 -0.47
C PHE A 33 3.63 -2.11 -1.23
N LEU A 34 2.63 -2.88 -0.80
CA LEU A 34 2.25 -4.15 -1.38
C LEU A 34 0.85 -4.02 -1.96
N LYS A 35 0.69 -4.35 -3.24
CA LYS A 35 -0.60 -4.31 -3.95
C LYS A 35 -1.07 -5.71 -4.27
N THR A 36 -2.33 -5.98 -3.96
CA THR A 36 -3.03 -7.21 -4.39
C THR A 36 -3.67 -7.00 -5.75
N ASP A 37 -3.97 -8.09 -6.47
CA ASP A 37 -4.73 -8.04 -7.73
C ASP A 37 -6.10 -7.36 -7.59
N LYS A 38 -6.69 -7.38 -6.37
CA LYS A 38 -7.97 -6.73 -6.06
C LYS A 38 -7.84 -5.24 -5.76
N GLY A 39 -6.67 -4.63 -5.98
CA GLY A 39 -6.46 -3.19 -5.75
C GLY A 39 -6.19 -2.80 -4.31
N LYS A 40 -6.25 -3.73 -3.34
CA LYS A 40 -5.86 -3.46 -1.95
C LYS A 40 -4.37 -3.16 -1.84
N ILE A 41 -4.05 -2.14 -1.05
CA ILE A 41 -2.70 -1.68 -0.74
C ILE A 41 -2.46 -1.92 0.75
N TYR A 42 -1.32 -2.55 1.02
CA TYR A 42 -0.79 -2.74 2.36
C TYR A 42 0.55 -2.03 2.49
N VAL A 43 0.83 -1.48 3.66
CA VAL A 43 2.16 -0.96 4.00
C VAL A 43 2.84 -1.90 4.98
N VAL A 44 4.12 -2.13 4.75
CA VAL A 44 4.99 -3.00 5.56
C VAL A 44 6.35 -2.33 5.73
N ASN A 45 7.14 -2.82 6.69
CA ASN A 45 8.52 -2.39 6.83
C ASN A 45 9.31 -2.64 5.52
N SER A 46 10.13 -1.68 5.12
CA SER A 46 10.96 -1.72 3.91
C SER A 46 11.92 -2.94 3.85
N ASP A 47 12.29 -3.49 5.01
CA ASP A 47 13.11 -4.71 5.12
C ASP A 47 12.40 -5.98 4.63
N ILE A 48 11.10 -5.92 4.33
CA ILE A 48 10.34 -7.03 3.70
C ILE A 48 11.00 -7.53 2.41
N SER A 49 11.70 -6.64 1.71
CA SER A 49 12.44 -6.93 0.48
C SER A 49 13.55 -7.98 0.68
N ARG A 50 13.99 -8.20 1.92
CA ARG A 50 15.00 -9.21 2.28
C ARG A 50 14.41 -10.61 2.51
N LEU A 51 13.08 -10.76 2.49
CA LEU A 51 12.37 -12.00 2.81
C LEU A 51 11.74 -12.65 1.57
N GLU A 52 11.63 -13.98 1.58
CA GLU A 52 10.91 -14.73 0.55
C GLU A 52 9.38 -14.55 0.70
N LEU A 53 8.81 -13.67 -0.12
CA LEU A 53 7.38 -13.32 -0.09
C LEU A 53 6.42 -14.48 -0.40
N GLY A 54 6.89 -15.53 -1.08
CA GLY A 54 6.06 -16.63 -1.59
C GLY A 54 5.32 -17.42 -0.51
N LYS A 55 5.75 -17.33 0.76
CA LYS A 55 5.13 -18.01 1.90
C LYS A 55 4.44 -17.06 2.89
N LEU A 56 4.51 -15.74 2.65
CA LEU A 56 4.05 -14.74 3.61
C LEU A 56 2.56 -14.45 3.43
N ARG A 57 1.81 -14.51 4.54
CA ARG A 57 0.41 -14.11 4.60
C ARG A 57 0.33 -12.61 4.93
N ILE A 58 -0.02 -11.80 3.93
CA ILE A 58 -0.04 -10.32 4.04
C ILE A 58 -0.84 -9.78 5.21
N ASN A 59 -2.01 -10.39 5.48
CA ASN A 59 -2.92 -9.98 6.58
C ASN A 59 -2.30 -10.14 7.98
N SER A 60 -1.15 -10.79 8.09
CA SER A 60 -0.44 -11.01 9.36
C SER A 60 0.86 -10.20 9.49
N ILE A 61 1.29 -9.49 8.43
CA ILE A 61 2.60 -8.80 8.40
C ILE A 61 2.53 -7.32 8.03
N GLY A 62 1.36 -6.85 7.56
CA GLY A 62 1.21 -5.50 7.06
C GLY A 62 -0.08 -4.84 7.49
N LEU A 63 -0.06 -3.52 7.43
CA LEU A 63 -1.21 -2.68 7.69
C LEU A 63 -2.00 -2.52 6.39
N TYR A 64 -3.30 -2.82 6.42
CA TYR A 64 -4.18 -2.48 5.32
C TYR A 64 -4.30 -0.96 5.26
N PHE A 65 -3.77 -0.34 4.22
CA PHE A 65 -3.60 1.11 4.12
C PHE A 65 -4.68 1.76 3.27
N ALA A 66 -4.92 1.20 2.08
CA ALA A 66 -5.86 1.77 1.13
C ALA A 66 -6.36 0.72 0.13
N GLU A 67 -7.31 1.10 -0.71
CA GLU A 67 -7.78 0.32 -1.83
C GLU A 67 -7.97 1.24 -3.03
N ILE A 68 -7.39 0.86 -4.18
CA ILE A 68 -7.66 1.50 -5.47
C ILE A 68 -8.96 0.92 -6.02
N ARG A 69 -9.87 1.81 -6.41
CA ARG A 69 -11.17 1.53 -7.00
C ARG A 69 -11.31 2.31 -8.30
N ASP A 70 -12.38 2.03 -9.06
CA ASP A 70 -12.67 2.74 -10.32
C ASP A 70 -12.84 4.26 -10.10
N GLU A 71 -13.35 4.65 -8.93
CA GLU A 71 -13.62 6.04 -8.52
C GLU A 71 -12.43 6.77 -7.89
N GLY A 72 -11.30 6.08 -7.67
CA GLY A 72 -10.10 6.68 -7.07
C GLY A 72 -9.50 5.81 -5.96
N ILE A 73 -8.98 6.45 -4.91
CA ILE A 73 -8.38 5.76 -3.77
C ILE A 73 -9.28 5.88 -2.55
N ARG A 74 -9.37 4.82 -1.76
CA ARG A 74 -10.05 4.82 -0.46
C ARG A 74 -9.08 4.39 0.62
N LEU A 75 -8.78 5.28 1.56
CA LEU A 75 -8.01 4.94 2.75
C LEU A 75 -8.81 4.00 3.65
N SER A 76 -8.12 3.09 4.34
CA SER A 76 -8.67 2.40 5.51
C SER A 76 -8.76 3.37 6.69
N ILE A 77 -9.38 2.93 7.79
CA ILE A 77 -9.40 3.72 9.04
C ILE A 77 -7.97 3.91 9.54
N GLU A 78 -7.16 2.85 9.52
CA GLU A 78 -5.77 2.92 9.96
C GLU A 78 -4.91 3.77 9.02
N GLY A 79 -5.13 3.66 7.71
CA GLY A 79 -4.43 4.44 6.70
C GLY A 79 -4.78 5.92 6.73
N SER A 80 -5.95 6.31 7.23
CA SER A 80 -6.32 7.71 7.42
C SER A 80 -5.74 8.35 8.68
N GLN A 81 -5.15 7.56 9.58
CA GLN A 81 -4.49 8.07 10.80
C GLN A 81 -2.98 8.30 10.59
N ILE A 82 -2.45 7.94 9.43
CA ILE A 82 -1.04 8.11 9.05
C ILE A 82 -0.92 9.32 8.13
#